data_AF-A0A8J2NF75-F1
#
_entry.id   AF-A0A8J2NF75-F1
#
_cell.length_a   1.000
_cell.length_b   1.000
_cell.length_c   1.000
_cell.angle_alpha   90.00
_cell.angle_beta   90.00
_cell.angle_gamma   90.00
#
_symmetry.space_group_name_H-M   'P 1'
#
loop_
_entity.id
_entity.type
_entity.pdbx_description
1 polymer ?
#
loop_
_entity_poly.entity_id
_entity_poly.type
_entity_poly.pdbx_seq_one_letter_code
_entity_poly.pdbx_strand_id
1 'polypeptide(L)'
;MFNRRVVLHADQTVVKSGKCVALGEAEALKVVAHAGLPAPRVRDVYVTPDGQSCIPCRDEGAFNDILLSGLYEHTPPLVREAFVRRLQTGHRVVLSHCDLKPRNILVQNGKIQGLVDWEDSGWYPEYWEYVKFFQRTADKDWKLYAEDVCPELYHDELVELMAISKWQNS
;
A
#
# COMPACT_ATOMS: atom_id res chain seq x y z
N MET A 1 -18.49 4.58 -13.63
CA MET A 1 -18.78 5.90 -13.01
C MET A 1 -18.43 5.80 -11.54
N PHE A 2 -17.34 6.46 -11.14
CA PHE A 2 -16.80 6.43 -9.78
C PHE A 2 -17.75 7.15 -8.83
N ASN A 3 -18.51 6.40 -8.03
CA ASN A 3 -19.47 6.98 -7.09
C ASN A 3 -18.79 7.34 -5.76
N ARG A 4 -17.65 8.05 -5.81
CA ARG A 4 -16.91 8.60 -4.65
C ARG A 4 -17.19 10.10 -4.57
N ARG A 5 -17.72 10.56 -3.44
CA ARG A 5 -17.96 11.97 -3.14
C ARG A 5 -17.09 12.39 -1.96
N VAL A 6 -16.38 13.51 -2.13
CA VAL A 6 -15.53 14.12 -1.11
C VAL A 6 -16.06 15.52 -0.80
N VAL A 7 -16.34 15.81 0.47
CA VAL A 7 -16.85 17.12 0.92
C VAL A 7 -15.99 17.63 2.07
N LEU A 8 -15.52 18.88 1.96
CA LEU A 8 -14.84 19.59 3.06
C LEU A 8 -15.87 20.46 3.79
N HIS A 9 -15.97 20.29 5.10
CA HIS A 9 -16.82 21.08 5.99
C HIS A 9 -16.05 22.28 6.57
N ALA A 10 -16.79 23.27 7.06
CA ALA A 10 -16.22 24.51 7.62
C ALA A 10 -15.29 24.26 8.84
N ASP A 11 -15.50 23.16 9.55
CA ASP A 11 -14.68 22.74 10.70
C ASP A 11 -13.44 21.91 10.30
N GLN A 12 -13.05 21.97 9.03
CA GLN A 12 -11.95 21.23 8.41
C GLN A 12 -12.14 19.70 8.38
N THR A 13 -13.37 19.21 8.57
CA THR A 13 -13.66 17.78 8.39
C THR A 13 -13.82 17.45 6.91
N VAL A 14 -13.12 16.41 6.46
CA VAL A 14 -13.34 15.82 5.14
C VAL A 14 -14.22 14.58 5.27
N VAL A 15 -15.36 14.58 4.58
CA VAL A 15 -16.25 13.41 4.49
C VAL A 15 -16.06 12.76 3.12
N LYS A 16 -15.59 11.52 3.13
CA LYS A 16 -15.54 10.63 1.96
C LYS A 16 -16.72 9.67 2.03
N SER A 17 -17.52 9.61 0.97
CA SER A 17 -18.69 8.73 0.89
C SER A 17 -18.78 8.09 -0.49
N GLY A 18 -19.33 6.88 -0.57
CA GLY A 18 -19.44 6.16 -1.83
C GLY A 18 -19.18 4.67 -1.73
N LYS A 19 -19.61 3.91 -2.75
CA LYS A 19 -19.42 2.45 -2.81
C LYS A 19 -17.96 2.01 -2.93
N CYS A 20 -17.05 2.91 -3.30
CA CYS A 20 -15.63 2.62 -3.49
C CYS A 20 -14.75 3.24 -2.38
N VAL A 21 -15.33 3.66 -1.25
CA VAL A 21 -14.51 4.14 -0.11
C VAL A 21 -13.97 2.90 0.61
N ALA A 22 -12.65 2.69 0.52
CA ALA A 22 -11.99 1.58 1.20
C ALA A 22 -12.01 1.80 2.72
N LEU A 23 -12.65 0.89 3.46
CA LEU A 23 -12.66 0.95 4.93
C LEU A 23 -11.25 0.78 5.53
N GLY A 24 -10.34 0.14 4.78
CA GLY A 24 -8.92 0.01 5.14
C GLY A 24 -8.23 1.35 5.38
N GLU A 25 -8.64 2.41 4.67
CA GLU A 25 -8.09 3.76 4.86
C GLU A 25 -8.26 4.23 6.31
N ALA A 26 -9.43 4.01 6.90
CA ALA A 26 -9.72 4.52 8.23
C ALA A 26 -8.95 3.75 9.32
N GLU A 27 -8.80 2.43 9.18
CA GLU A 27 -8.00 1.65 10.12
C GLU A 27 -6.52 2.01 10.03
N ALA A 28 -6.00 2.22 8.82
CA ALA A 28 -4.63 2.68 8.64
C ALA A 28 -4.40 4.05 9.28
N LEU A 29 -5.29 5.02 9.04
CA LEU A 29 -5.17 6.35 9.63
C LEU A 29 -5.22 6.31 11.17
N LYS A 30 -6.00 5.42 11.79
CA LYS A 30 -6.00 5.22 13.25
C LYS A 30 -4.62 4.74 13.75
N VAL A 31 -4.01 3.78 13.06
CA VAL A 31 -2.67 3.27 13.42
C VAL A 31 -1.61 4.37 13.27
N VAL A 32 -1.61 5.08 12.14
CA VAL A 32 -0.66 6.17 11.86
C VAL A 32 -0.76 7.28 12.91
N ALA A 33 -1.99 7.64 13.30
CA ALA A 33 -2.23 8.62 14.36
C ALA A 33 -1.69 8.14 15.72
N HIS A 34 -1.83 6.85 16.05
CA HIS A 34 -1.27 6.27 17.28
C HIS A 34 0.26 6.25 17.27
N ALA A 35 0.87 6.08 16.10
CA ALA A 35 2.32 6.14 15.90
C ALA A 35 2.89 7.57 15.89
N GLY A 36 2.04 8.61 16.01
CA GLY A 36 2.47 10.01 16.00
C GLY A 36 2.90 10.54 14.64
N LEU A 37 2.61 9.80 13.57
CA LEU A 37 2.96 10.19 12.20
C LEU A 37 1.97 11.25 11.66
N PRO A 38 2.42 12.16 10.79
CA PRO A 38 1.58 13.23 10.25
C PRO A 38 0.61 12.67 9.21
N ALA A 39 -0.62 12.41 9.63
CA ALA A 39 -1.73 12.02 8.76
C ALA A 39 -3.06 12.59 9.26
N PRO A 40 -4.09 12.67 8.40
CA PRO A 40 -5.43 13.06 8.80
C PRO A 40 -5.97 12.17 9.94
N ARG A 41 -6.66 12.77 10.92
CA ARG A 41 -7.30 12.01 11.99
C ARG A 41 -8.68 11.54 11.57
N VAL A 42 -8.96 10.25 11.79
CA VAL A 42 -10.30 9.70 11.63
C VAL A 42 -11.18 10.18 12.78
N ARG A 43 -12.35 10.74 12.44
CA ARG A 43 -13.39 11.09 13.43
C ARG A 43 -14.37 9.94 13.64
N ASP A 44 -15.03 9.48 12.57
CA ASP A 44 -16.01 8.41 12.58
C ASP A 44 -15.91 7.53 11.34
N VAL A 45 -16.31 6.26 11.46
CA VAL A 45 -16.38 5.27 10.36
C VAL A 45 -17.68 4.49 10.51
N TYR A 46 -18.45 4.35 9.43
CA TYR A 46 -19.64 3.51 9.39
C TYR A 46 -19.68 2.71 8.10
N VAL A 47 -20.10 1.45 8.20
CA VAL A 47 -20.13 0.50 7.08
C VAL A 47 -21.53 0.46 6.49
N THR A 48 -21.65 0.71 5.19
CA THR A 48 -22.86 0.37 4.43
C THR A 48 -22.89 -1.16 4.21
N PRO A 49 -24.06 -1.81 4.04
CA PRO A 49 -24.22 -3.27 4.04
C PRO A 49 -23.29 -4.09 3.11
N ASP A 50 -22.67 -3.43 2.14
CA ASP A 50 -21.87 -3.94 1.02
C ASP A 50 -20.37 -4.19 1.36
N GLY A 51 -20.02 -4.23 2.65
CA GLY A 51 -18.66 -4.03 3.19
C GLY A 51 -17.50 -4.79 2.54
N GLN A 52 -16.30 -4.20 2.62
CA GLN A 52 -15.05 -4.87 2.26
C GLN A 52 -13.92 -4.49 3.23
N SER A 53 -13.22 -5.51 3.73
CA SER A 53 -12.01 -5.43 4.56
C SER A 53 -10.84 -6.06 3.79
N CYS A 54 -9.67 -5.42 3.83
CA CYS A 54 -8.42 -6.07 3.43
C CYS A 54 -7.75 -6.67 4.66
N ILE A 55 -7.27 -7.91 4.54
CA ILE A 55 -6.67 -8.69 5.63
C ILE A 55 -5.20 -8.27 5.75
N PRO A 56 -4.72 -7.87 6.95
CA PRO A 56 -3.29 -7.62 7.14
C PRO A 56 -2.50 -8.93 7.02
N CYS A 57 -1.37 -8.90 6.29
CA CYS A 57 -0.44 -10.01 6.33
C CYS A 57 0.11 -10.10 7.76
N ARG A 58 -0.02 -11.25 8.41
CA ARG A 58 0.45 -11.45 9.80
C ARG A 58 1.97 -11.54 9.88
N ASP A 59 2.56 -12.16 8.88
CA ASP A 59 3.99 -12.38 8.70
C ASP A 59 4.28 -12.45 7.19
N GLU A 60 5.56 -12.48 6.82
CA GLU A 60 5.98 -12.57 5.43
C GLU A 60 5.60 -13.93 4.80
N GLY A 61 5.52 -15.01 5.58
CA GLY A 61 5.06 -16.31 5.09
C GLY A 61 3.62 -16.24 4.56
N ALA A 62 2.71 -15.64 5.33
CA ALA A 62 1.33 -15.41 4.91
C ALA A 62 1.24 -14.49 3.68
N PHE A 63 2.14 -13.51 3.58
CA PHE A 63 2.23 -12.66 2.39
C PHE A 63 2.68 -13.46 1.16
N ASN A 64 3.66 -14.35 1.30
CA ASN A 64 4.12 -15.23 0.22
C ASN A 64 3.02 -16.17 -0.25
N ASP A 65 2.24 -16.73 0.67
CA ASP A 65 1.07 -17.57 0.34
C ASP A 65 0.08 -16.79 -0.53
N ILE A 66 -0.19 -15.52 -0.20
CA ILE A 66 -1.03 -14.63 -1.00
C ILE A 66 -0.42 -14.42 -2.40
N LEU A 67 0.86 -14.07 -2.50
CA LEU A 67 1.54 -13.88 -3.78
C LEU A 67 1.45 -15.12 -4.68
N LEU A 68 1.72 -16.30 -4.12
CA LEU A 68 1.72 -17.57 -4.84
C LEU A 68 0.31 -18.06 -5.20
N SER A 69 -0.70 -17.68 -4.40
CA SER A 69 -2.11 -17.94 -4.70
C SER A 69 -2.63 -17.09 -5.86
N GLY A 70 -2.03 -15.91 -6.09
CA GLY A 70 -2.38 -15.00 -7.18
C GLY A 70 -1.83 -15.40 -8.56
N LEU A 71 -0.97 -16.43 -8.64
CA LEU A 71 -0.42 -16.91 -9.90
C LEU A 71 -1.51 -17.50 -10.80
N TYR A 72 -1.38 -17.33 -12.13
CA TYR A 72 -2.28 -17.96 -13.10
C TYR A 72 -2.41 -19.46 -12.86
N GLU A 73 -3.62 -20.00 -13.01
CA GLU A 73 -3.91 -21.44 -12.84
C GLU A 73 -2.96 -22.33 -13.67
N HIS A 74 -2.60 -21.89 -14.88
CA HIS A 74 -1.73 -22.62 -15.80
C HIS A 74 -0.24 -22.24 -15.70
N THR A 75 0.18 -21.59 -14.62
CA THR A 75 1.60 -21.27 -14.39
C THR A 75 2.42 -22.57 -14.38
N PRO A 76 3.46 -22.73 -15.23
CA PRO A 76 4.26 -23.95 -15.28
C PRO A 76 4.86 -24.29 -13.90
N PRO A 77 4.89 -25.57 -13.49
CA PRO A 77 5.37 -25.98 -12.16
C PRO A 77 6.79 -25.50 -11.85
N LEU A 78 7.68 -25.51 -12.84
CA LEU A 78 9.07 -25.03 -12.69
C LEU A 78 9.14 -23.53 -12.38
N VAL A 79 8.22 -22.72 -12.91
CA VAL A 79 8.15 -21.28 -12.62
C VAL A 79 7.67 -21.07 -11.18
N ARG A 80 6.61 -21.78 -10.77
CA ARG A 80 6.11 -21.74 -9.38
C ARG A 80 7.20 -22.16 -8.40
N GLU A 81 7.91 -23.26 -8.68
CA GLU A 81 9.00 -23.74 -7.83
C GLU A 81 10.13 -22.72 -7.73
N ALA A 82 10.49 -22.05 -8.84
CA ALA A 82 11.50 -21.00 -8.83
C ALA A 82 11.12 -19.84 -7.90
N PHE A 83 9.85 -19.41 -7.89
CA PHE A 83 9.38 -18.37 -6.96
C PHE A 83 9.43 -18.84 -5.50
N VAL A 84 8.91 -20.04 -5.20
CA VAL A 84 8.93 -20.60 -3.84
C VAL A 84 10.35 -20.66 -3.26
N ARG A 85 11.35 -20.99 -4.08
CA ARG A 85 12.76 -21.07 -3.65
C ARG A 85 13.41 -19.71 -3.39
N ARG A 86 12.89 -18.62 -3.96
CA ARG A 86 13.49 -17.28 -3.86
C ARG A 86 12.84 -16.43 -2.77
N LEU A 87 11.54 -16.59 -2.54
CA LEU A 87 10.81 -15.83 -1.53
C LEU A 87 11.35 -16.10 -0.12
N GLN A 88 11.73 -15.03 0.57
CA GLN A 88 12.21 -15.05 1.94
C GLN A 88 11.02 -14.98 2.93
N THR A 89 11.28 -15.24 4.21
CA THR A 89 10.26 -15.14 5.29
C THR A 89 10.79 -14.43 6.55
N GLY A 90 11.90 -13.71 6.42
CA GLY A 90 12.65 -13.12 7.53
C GLY A 90 12.41 -11.62 7.75
N HIS A 91 11.69 -10.95 6.85
CA HIS A 91 11.48 -9.52 6.91
C HIS A 91 10.45 -9.12 7.95
N ARG A 92 10.61 -7.93 8.52
CA ARG A 92 9.62 -7.39 9.46
C ARG A 92 8.35 -7.02 8.71
N VAL A 93 7.20 -7.27 9.34
CA VAL A 93 5.93 -6.75 8.86
C VAL A 93 5.68 -5.37 9.45
N VAL A 94 5.45 -4.39 8.58
CA VAL A 94 5.27 -2.97 8.94
C VAL A 94 4.06 -2.41 8.20
N LEU A 95 3.54 -1.28 8.67
CA LEU A 95 2.50 -0.55 7.95
C LEU A 95 3.13 0.15 6.73
N SER A 96 2.69 -0.21 5.53
CA SER A 96 3.07 0.42 4.26
C SER A 96 1.91 1.23 3.71
N HIS A 97 2.20 2.37 3.11
CA HIS A 97 1.22 3.23 2.41
C HIS A 97 0.80 2.62 1.06
N CYS A 98 1.73 1.92 0.39
CA CYS A 98 1.55 1.22 -0.89
C CYS A 98 1.22 2.10 -2.11
N ASP A 99 1.14 3.42 -1.94
CA ASP A 99 0.75 4.37 -2.98
C ASP A 99 1.41 5.75 -2.78
N LEU A 100 2.64 5.75 -2.23
CA LEU A 100 3.39 6.96 -1.94
C LEU A 100 3.93 7.63 -3.21
N LYS A 101 3.46 8.85 -3.45
CA LYS A 101 3.83 9.69 -4.59
C LYS A 101 3.52 11.16 -4.34
N PRO A 102 4.04 12.10 -5.13
CA PRO A 102 4.00 13.53 -4.80
C PRO A 102 2.58 14.06 -4.52
N ARG A 103 1.57 13.60 -5.28
CA ARG A 103 0.17 14.02 -5.07
C ARG A 103 -0.43 13.60 -3.72
N ASN A 104 0.20 12.65 -3.03
CA ASN A 104 -0.23 12.12 -1.74
C ASN A 104 0.58 12.71 -0.56
N ILE A 105 1.49 13.67 -0.82
CA ILE A 105 2.31 14.34 0.18
C ILE A 105 1.88 15.80 0.27
N LEU A 106 1.35 16.20 1.44
CA LEU A 106 0.99 17.58 1.71
C LEU A 106 2.23 18.35 2.17
N VAL A 107 2.56 19.44 1.48
CA VAL A 107 3.71 20.29 1.79
C VAL A 107 3.25 21.72 2.03
N GLN A 108 3.73 22.34 3.11
CA GLN A 108 3.52 23.76 3.40
C GLN A 108 4.83 24.37 3.88
N ASN A 109 5.24 25.48 3.28
CA ASN A 109 6.48 26.19 3.63
C ASN A 109 7.72 25.27 3.62
N GLY A 110 7.81 24.37 2.64
CA GLY A 110 8.92 23.43 2.49
C GLY A 110 8.97 22.29 3.52
N LYS A 111 7.92 22.12 4.34
CA LYS A 111 7.80 21.04 5.31
C LYS A 111 6.67 20.10 4.94
N ILE A 112 6.88 18.80 5.16
CA ILE A 112 5.84 17.79 5.05
C ILE A 112 4.85 18.00 6.19
N GLN A 113 3.60 18.27 5.83
CA GLN A 113 2.49 18.47 6.76
C GLN A 113 1.68 17.20 6.97
N GLY A 114 1.74 16.27 6.00
CA GLY A 114 1.19 14.93 6.18
C GLY A 114 1.06 14.11 4.91
N LEU A 115 0.73 12.84 5.09
CA LEU A 115 0.45 11.88 4.03
C LEU A 115 -1.04 11.60 3.95
N VAL A 116 -1.56 11.48 2.73
CA VAL A 116 -2.98 11.24 2.45
C VAL A 116 -3.18 10.10 1.46
N ASP A 117 -4.41 9.62 1.34
CA ASP A 117 -4.80 8.55 0.39
C ASP A 117 -4.28 7.15 0.81
N TRP A 118 -4.58 6.77 2.05
CA TRP A 118 -4.18 5.50 2.66
C TRP A 118 -5.07 4.31 2.23
N GLU A 119 -5.79 4.41 1.11
CA GLU A 119 -6.76 3.39 0.68
C GLU A 119 -6.12 2.05 0.30
N ASP A 120 -4.88 2.07 -0.17
CA ASP A 120 -4.09 0.88 -0.54
C ASP A 120 -3.15 0.40 0.58
N SER A 121 -3.17 1.08 1.72
CA SER A 121 -2.25 0.79 2.82
C SER A 121 -2.57 -0.52 3.53
N GLY A 122 -1.57 -1.09 4.19
CA GLY A 122 -1.72 -2.33 4.93
C GLY A 122 -0.44 -2.80 5.57
N TRP A 123 -0.50 -3.95 6.22
CA TRP A 123 0.65 -4.58 6.87
C TRP A 123 1.32 -5.54 5.90
N TYR A 124 2.55 -5.23 5.53
CA TYR A 124 3.34 -5.95 4.53
C TYR A 124 4.80 -6.06 4.98
N PRO A 125 5.60 -6.95 4.37
CA PRO A 125 7.04 -6.93 4.58
C PRO A 125 7.64 -5.54 4.33
N GLU A 126 8.66 -5.17 5.09
CA GLU A 126 9.27 -3.84 5.07
C GLU A 126 9.79 -3.37 3.70
N TYR A 127 10.15 -4.28 2.80
CA TYR A 127 10.50 -3.95 1.42
C TYR A 127 9.30 -3.57 0.54
N TRP A 128 8.07 -3.83 0.97
CA TRP A 128 6.91 -3.71 0.10
C TRP A 128 6.64 -2.27 -0.35
N GLU A 129 6.87 -1.28 0.52
CA GLU A 129 6.77 0.13 0.13
C GLU A 129 7.77 0.46 -1.00
N TYR A 130 9.01 -0.02 -0.88
CA TYR A 130 10.05 0.13 -1.91
C TYR A 130 9.60 -0.49 -3.23
N VAL A 131 9.05 -1.70 -3.22
CA VAL A 131 8.54 -2.33 -4.45
C VAL A 131 7.35 -1.57 -5.03
N LYS A 132 6.39 -1.17 -4.21
CA LYS A 132 5.22 -0.39 -4.65
C LYS A 132 5.63 0.95 -5.24
N PHE A 133 6.65 1.61 -4.69
CA PHE A 133 7.20 2.86 -5.21
C PHE A 133 7.57 2.77 -6.70
N PHE A 134 8.19 1.66 -7.12
CA PHE A 134 8.53 1.42 -8.53
C PHE A 134 7.38 0.89 -9.37
N GLN A 135 6.43 0.16 -8.79
CA GLN A 135 5.26 -0.34 -9.50
C GLN A 135 4.20 0.74 -9.78
N ARG A 136 4.07 1.74 -8.91
CA ARG A 136 3.06 2.79 -9.08
C ARG A 136 3.42 3.72 -10.24
N THR A 137 2.37 4.18 -10.91
CA THR A 137 2.48 5.25 -11.90
C THR A 137 2.68 6.57 -11.18
N ALA A 138 3.79 7.24 -11.47
CA ALA A 138 4.14 8.57 -10.98
C ALA A 138 4.87 9.34 -12.09
N ASP A 139 5.16 10.62 -11.84
CA ASP A 139 5.99 11.42 -12.72
C ASP A 139 7.37 10.77 -12.93
N LYS A 140 7.97 10.99 -14.11
CA LYS A 140 9.13 10.21 -14.57
C LYS A 140 10.34 10.28 -13.63
N ASP A 141 10.52 11.41 -12.97
CA ASP A 141 11.61 11.68 -12.04
C ASP A 141 11.33 11.21 -10.61
N TRP A 142 10.08 10.98 -10.23
CA TRP A 142 9.74 10.53 -8.87
C TRP A 142 10.52 9.29 -8.44
N LYS A 143 10.69 8.34 -9.37
CA LYS A 143 11.41 7.10 -9.12
C LYS A 143 12.92 7.29 -8.88
N LEU A 144 13.48 8.43 -9.30
CA LEU A 144 14.88 8.77 -9.08
C LEU A 144 15.18 9.15 -7.62
N TYR A 145 14.15 9.52 -6.86
CA TYR A 145 14.27 9.88 -5.43
C TYR A 145 14.13 8.67 -4.50
N ALA A 146 14.20 7.44 -5.00
CA ALA A 146 14.02 6.25 -4.18
C ALA A 146 15.03 6.17 -3.02
N GLU A 147 16.29 6.58 -3.25
CA GLU A 147 17.33 6.63 -2.22
C GLU A 147 17.06 7.68 -1.14
N ASP A 148 16.38 8.77 -1.49
CA ASP A 148 16.02 9.82 -0.53
C ASP A 148 14.75 9.46 0.27
N VAL A 149 13.83 8.70 -0.34
CA VAL A 149 12.53 8.37 0.24
C VAL A 149 12.58 7.08 1.05
N CYS A 150 13.30 6.06 0.57
CA CYS A 150 13.34 4.74 1.18
C CYS A 150 14.61 4.60 2.03
N PRO A 151 14.51 4.34 3.34
CA PRO A 151 15.68 4.24 4.22
C PRO A 151 16.54 3.00 3.93
N GLU A 152 15.94 1.96 3.34
CA GLU A 152 16.59 0.72 2.94
C GLU A 152 16.18 0.38 1.49
N LEU A 153 17.10 -0.23 0.74
CA LEU A 153 16.90 -0.58 -0.67
C LEU A 153 16.86 -2.10 -0.81
N TYR A 154 15.82 -2.61 -1.45
CA TYR A 154 15.52 -4.05 -1.56
C TYR A 154 15.53 -4.47 -3.02
N HIS A 155 16.72 -4.47 -3.63
CA HIS A 155 16.90 -4.73 -5.06
C HIS A 155 16.47 -6.14 -5.48
N ASP A 156 16.79 -7.14 -4.65
CA ASP A 156 16.46 -8.53 -4.96
C ASP A 156 14.94 -8.73 -4.91
N GLU A 157 14.29 -8.25 -3.85
CA GLU A 157 12.84 -8.33 -3.67
C GLU A 157 12.09 -7.54 -4.75
N LEU A 158 12.63 -6.40 -5.19
CA LEU A 158 12.09 -5.64 -6.33
C LEU A 158 12.10 -6.48 -7.61
N VAL A 159 13.23 -7.10 -7.95
CA VAL A 159 13.34 -7.93 -9.16
C VAL A 159 12.45 -9.16 -9.07
N GLU A 160 12.43 -9.82 -7.90
CA GLU A 160 11.59 -10.99 -7.63
C GLU A 160 10.10 -10.68 -7.81
N LEU A 161 9.61 -9.59 -7.22
CA LEU A 161 8.21 -9.21 -7.32
C LEU A 161 7.84 -8.63 -8.69
N MET A 162 8.78 -7.99 -9.39
CA MET A 162 8.60 -7.65 -10.80
C MET A 162 8.50 -8.91 -11.68
N ALA A 163 9.21 -10.00 -11.34
CA ALA A 163 9.09 -11.26 -12.06
C ALA A 163 7.76 -11.95 -11.75
N ILE A 164 7.36 -12.02 -10.48
CA ILE A 164 6.09 -12.62 -10.04
C ILE A 164 4.89 -11.91 -10.65
N SER A 165 4.89 -10.57 -10.70
CA SER A 165 3.74 -9.80 -11.23
C SER A 165 3.41 -10.10 -12.70
N LYS A 166 4.35 -10.62 -13.49
CA LYS A 166 4.10 -11.08 -14.87
C LYS A 166 3.22 -12.33 -14.95
N TRP A 167 3.05 -13.03 -13.83
CA TRP A 167 2.32 -14.30 -13.72
C TRP A 167 1.06 -14.18 -12.88
N GLN A 168 0.64 -12.96 -12.52
CA GLN A 168 -0.57 -12.70 -11.74
C GLN A 168 -1.61 -11.97 -12.59
N ASN A 169 -2.90 -12.20 -12.30
CA ASN A 169 -3.97 -11.36 -12.83
C ASN A 169 -3.84 -9.96 -12.21
N SER A 170 -3.72 -8.93 -13.06
CA SER A 170 -3.63 -7.53 -12.66
C SER A 170 -4.99 -6.96 -12.23
#